data_AF-A0A1S2LL88-F1
#
_entry.id   AF-A0A1S2LL88-F1
#
_cell.length_a   1.000
_cell.length_b   1.000
_cell.length_c   1.000
_cell.angle_alpha   90.00
_cell.angle_beta   90.00
_cell.angle_gamma   90.00
#
_symmetry.space_group_name_H-M   'P 1'
#
loop_
_entity.id
_entity.type
_entity.pdbx_description
1 polymer ?
#
loop_
_entity_poly.entity_id
_entity_poly.type
_entity_poly.pdbx_seq_one_letter_code
_entity_poly.pdbx_strand_id
1 'polypeptide(L)'
;MNNLARKLERKKVYDTTEYQQQNQPQIKRKLRITSGEKFLYFSTVAGLVFASYLVISTFASIYIVNSEIHTLERSISAQVTNNEALQLQVTELSAPNRILHIATNELGMSLNDKNVKVVQN
;
A
#
# COMPACT_ATOMS: atom_id res chain seq x y z
N MET A 1 -39.11 -9.06 71.30
CA MET A 1 -39.93 -8.10 70.53
C MET A 1 -40.60 -7.17 71.53
N ASN A 2 -40.68 -5.86 71.38
CA ASN A 2 -40.03 -4.93 70.47
C ASN A 2 -40.27 -3.54 71.10
N ASN A 3 -39.37 -2.62 70.81
CA ASN A 3 -39.24 -1.30 71.40
C ASN A 3 -40.58 -0.54 71.58
N LEU A 4 -40.86 -0.14 72.82
CA LEU A 4 -41.99 0.72 73.18
C LEU A 4 -41.50 1.88 74.04
N ALA A 5 -40.95 2.91 73.42
CA ALA A 5 -40.81 4.22 74.05
C ALA A 5 -40.76 5.31 72.99
N ARG A 6 -41.95 5.89 72.79
CA ARG A 6 -42.22 7.20 72.19
C ARG A 6 -41.03 8.17 72.33
N LYS A 7 -40.54 8.65 71.19
CA LYS A 7 -40.09 10.03 71.10
C LYS A 7 -41.09 10.80 70.25
N LEU A 8 -41.71 11.78 70.89
CA LEU A 8 -42.61 12.76 70.32
C LEU A 8 -41.81 13.60 69.32
N GLU A 9 -41.98 13.35 68.03
CA GLU A 9 -41.71 14.37 67.03
C GLU A 9 -42.97 15.17 66.76
N ARG A 10 -42.74 16.48 66.65
CA ARG A 10 -43.68 17.55 66.86
C ARG A 10 -44.82 17.53 65.85
N LYS A 11 -45.98 17.84 66.41
CA LYS A 11 -47.23 18.27 65.78
C LYS A 11 -46.97 19.11 64.51
N LYS A 12 -47.59 18.64 63.42
CA LYS A 12 -47.77 19.32 62.14
C LYS A 12 -48.27 20.75 62.33
N VAL A 13 -47.61 21.70 61.67
CA VAL A 13 -48.24 22.94 61.20
C VAL A 13 -48.21 22.83 59.68
N TYR A 14 -49.41 22.74 59.11
CA TYR A 14 -49.66 22.84 57.69
C TYR A 14 -49.56 24.31 57.31
N ASP A 15 -48.61 24.66 56.45
CA ASP A 15 -48.77 25.82 55.58
C ASP A 15 -48.96 25.31 54.16
N THR A 16 -50.23 25.33 53.79
CA THR A 16 -50.72 25.24 52.42
C THR A 16 -50.23 26.48 51.68
N THR A 17 -49.21 26.32 50.85
CA THR A 17 -49.15 27.08 49.61
C THR A 17 -49.03 26.07 48.47
N GLU A 18 -50.20 25.75 47.93
CA GLU A 18 -50.33 25.23 46.57
C GLU A 18 -49.74 26.26 45.60
N TYR A 19 -48.45 26.16 45.33
CA TYR A 19 -47.96 26.63 44.04
C TYR A 19 -48.16 25.48 43.07
N GLN A 20 -49.31 25.61 42.39
CA GLN A 20 -49.68 24.87 41.21
C GLN A 20 -48.46 24.52 40.39
N GLN A 21 -48.39 23.25 39.99
CA GLN A 21 -47.52 22.77 38.94
C GLN A 21 -47.74 23.63 37.69
N GLN A 22 -46.99 24.72 37.56
CA GLN A 22 -46.72 25.30 36.27
C GLN A 22 -45.76 24.31 35.60
N ASN A 23 -46.36 23.30 34.99
CA ASN A 23 -45.84 22.67 33.79
C ASN A 23 -45.64 23.81 32.78
N GLN A 24 -44.56 24.58 32.95
CA GLN A 24 -44.05 25.38 31.87
C GLN A 24 -43.75 24.36 30.78
N PRO A 25 -44.39 24.44 29.61
CA PRO A 25 -43.96 23.61 28.50
C PRO A 25 -42.48 23.96 28.33
N GLN A 26 -41.59 23.04 28.68
CA GLN A 26 -40.22 23.13 28.25
C GLN A 26 -40.34 23.12 26.74
N ILE A 27 -40.30 24.30 26.14
CA ILE A 27 -40.33 24.47 24.70
C ILE A 27 -39.06 23.75 24.26
N LYS A 28 -39.21 22.49 23.84
CA LYS A 28 -38.15 21.72 23.23
C LYS A 28 -37.82 22.51 21.98
N ARG A 29 -36.83 23.41 22.08
CA ARG A 29 -36.30 24.15 20.96
C ARG A 29 -35.84 23.06 20.01
N LYS A 30 -36.62 22.81 18.95
CA LYS A 30 -36.21 21.89 17.89
C LYS A 30 -34.86 22.43 17.44
N LEU A 31 -33.78 21.68 17.69
CA LEU A 31 -32.45 22.01 17.18
C LEU A 31 -32.56 21.92 15.66
N ARG A 32 -32.99 23.02 15.03
CA ARG A 32 -33.00 23.16 13.58
C ARG A 32 -31.55 23.43 13.23
N ILE A 33 -30.90 22.42 12.68
CA ILE A 33 -29.60 22.54 12.03
C ILE A 33 -29.72 23.75 11.08
N THR A 34 -28.87 24.74 11.30
CA THR A 34 -28.90 25.96 10.48
C THR A 34 -28.45 25.60 9.07
N SER A 35 -28.96 26.27 8.03
CA SER A 35 -28.63 25.92 6.64
C SER A 35 -27.11 25.94 6.35
N GLY A 36 -26.36 26.79 7.05
CA GLY A 36 -24.89 26.84 6.97
C GLY A 36 -24.20 25.63 7.60
N GLU A 37 -24.69 25.14 8.73
CA GLU A 37 -24.14 23.94 9.38
C GLU A 37 -24.31 22.70 8.49
N LYS A 38 -25.45 22.59 7.80
CA LYS A 38 -25.69 21.51 6.83
C LYS A 38 -24.70 21.53 5.66
N PHE A 39 -24.34 22.72 5.17
CA PHE A 39 -23.33 22.89 4.14
C PHE A 39 -21.93 22.52 4.64
N LEU A 40 -21.57 22.92 5.87
CA LEU A 40 -20.28 22.59 6.48
C LEU A 40 -20.11 21.08 6.65
N TYR A 41 -21.15 20.37 7.11
CA TYR A 41 -21.13 18.91 7.17
C TYR A 41 -20.96 18.29 5.78
N PHE A 42 -21.71 18.78 4.79
CA PHE A 42 -21.61 18.26 3.43
C PHE A 42 -20.21 18.49 2.82
N SER A 43 -19.65 19.70 2.95
CA SER A 43 -18.32 20.01 2.42
C SER A 43 -17.22 19.23 3.13
N THR A 44 -17.34 19.01 4.44
CA THR A 44 -16.41 18.19 5.21
C THR A 44 -16.43 16.75 4.73
N VAL A 45 -17.62 16.15 4.57
CA VAL A 45 -17.76 14.77 4.07
C VAL A 45 -17.25 14.66 2.62
N ALA A 46 -17.62 15.61 1.76
CA ALA A 46 -17.17 15.63 0.37
C ALA A 46 -15.64 15.79 0.27
N GLY A 47 -15.05 16.67 1.07
CA GLY A 47 -13.59 16.84 1.15
C GLY A 47 -12.88 15.57 1.62
N LEU A 48 -13.46 14.87 2.60
CA LEU A 48 -12.91 13.63 3.13
C LEU A 48 -12.97 12.49 2.10
N VAL A 49 -14.06 12.38 1.35
CA VAL A 49 -14.19 11.45 0.21
C VAL A 49 -13.20 11.80 -0.89
N PHE A 50 -13.05 13.08 -1.24
CA PHE A 50 -12.11 13.53 -2.26
C PHE A 50 -10.65 13.25 -1.88
N ALA A 51 -10.27 13.56 -0.64
CA ALA A 51 -8.93 13.26 -0.12
C ALA A 51 -8.66 11.76 -0.14
N SER A 52 -9.64 10.95 0.29
CA SER A 52 -9.55 9.50 0.21
C SER A 52 -9.35 9.04 -1.24
N TYR A 53 -10.15 9.54 -2.17
CA TYR A 53 -10.03 9.19 -3.59
C TYR A 53 -8.62 9.45 -4.14
N LEU A 54 -8.01 10.61 -3.84
CA LEU A 54 -6.64 10.92 -4.27
C LEU A 54 -5.60 9.95 -3.70
N VAL A 55 -5.77 9.56 -2.44
CA VAL A 55 -4.90 8.58 -1.79
C VAL A 55 -5.02 7.22 -2.48
N ILE A 56 -6.24 6.72 -2.67
CA ILE A 56 -6.49 5.45 -3.37
C ILE A 56 -5.92 5.49 -4.80
N SER A 57 -6.13 6.58 -5.56
CA SER A 57 -5.61 6.69 -6.92
C SER A 57 -4.09 6.67 -6.95
N THR A 58 -3.44 7.30 -5.96
CA THR A 58 -1.98 7.29 -5.84
C THR A 58 -1.47 5.89 -5.52
N PHE A 59 -2.13 5.16 -4.60
CA PHE A 59 -1.79 3.78 -4.29
C PHE A 59 -1.94 2.84 -5.50
N ALA A 60 -2.99 3.03 -6.31
CA ALA A 60 -3.19 2.27 -7.54
C ALA A 60 -2.04 2.52 -8.54
N SER A 61 -1.66 3.78 -8.76
CA SER A 61 -0.54 4.13 -9.63
C SER A 61 0.79 3.54 -9.13
N ILE A 62 1.07 3.61 -7.83
CA ILE A 62 2.27 3.01 -7.23
C ILE A 62 2.30 1.49 -7.46
N TYR A 63 1.15 0.81 -7.29
CA TYR A 63 1.08 -0.64 -7.50
C TYR A 63 1.36 -1.01 -8.96
N ILE A 64 0.78 -0.28 -9.91
CA ILE A 64 1.00 -0.52 -11.36
C ILE A 64 2.48 -0.35 -11.68
N VAL A 65 3.10 0.75 -11.23
CA VAL A 65 4.51 1.04 -11.47
C VAL A 65 5.42 -0.02 -10.85
N ASN A 66 5.15 -0.45 -9.62
CA ASN A 66 5.94 -1.53 -8.98
C ASN A 66 5.83 -2.86 -9.73
N SER A 67 4.62 -3.20 -10.20
CA SER A 67 4.44 -4.39 -11.02
C SER A 67 5.21 -4.29 -12.34
N GLU A 68 5.20 -3.13 -12.99
CA GLU A 68 5.94 -2.87 -14.21
C GLU A 68 7.45 -3.00 -14.00
N ILE A 69 7.98 -2.43 -12.91
CA ILE A 69 9.38 -2.59 -12.49
C ILE A 69 9.72 -4.08 -12.36
N HIS A 70 8.92 -4.86 -11.64
CA HIS A 70 9.18 -6.29 -11.50
C HIS A 70 9.13 -7.05 -12.84
N THR A 71 8.24 -6.68 -13.75
CA THR A 71 8.23 -7.29 -15.09
C THR A 71 9.47 -6.92 -15.90
N LEU A 72 9.93 -5.68 -15.80
CA LEU A 72 11.12 -5.20 -16.47
C LEU A 72 12.38 -5.87 -15.92
N GLU A 73 12.50 -6.00 -14.60
CA GLU A 73 13.61 -6.71 -13.94
C GLU A 73 13.72 -8.16 -14.42
N ARG A 74 12.59 -8.87 -14.54
CA ARG A 74 12.56 -10.23 -15.08
C ARG A 74 13.02 -10.28 -16.54
N SER A 75 12.58 -9.32 -17.36
CA SER A 75 13.00 -9.21 -18.76
C SER A 75 14.51 -8.98 -18.88
N ILE A 76 15.05 -8.07 -18.07
CA ILE A 76 16.49 -7.79 -18.01
C ILE A 76 17.26 -9.04 -17.57
N SER A 77 16.82 -9.73 -16.52
CA SER A 77 17.48 -10.96 -16.04
C SER A 77 17.48 -12.07 -17.09
N ALA A 78 16.38 -12.24 -17.83
CA ALA A 78 16.32 -13.18 -18.95
C ALA A 78 17.29 -12.78 -20.07
N GLN A 79 17.37 -11.49 -20.41
CA GLN A 79 18.30 -10.99 -21.42
C GLN A 79 19.77 -11.16 -21.02
N VAL A 80 20.10 -10.93 -19.75
CA VAL A 80 21.45 -11.16 -19.22
C VAL A 80 21.83 -12.63 -19.36
N THR A 81 20.93 -13.54 -18.96
CA THR A 81 21.17 -14.99 -19.10
C THR A 81 21.37 -15.39 -20.56
N ASN A 82 20.58 -14.86 -21.48
CA ASN A 82 20.74 -15.11 -22.91
C ASN A 82 22.08 -14.56 -23.44
N ASN A 83 22.47 -13.37 -23.02
CA ASN A 83 23.74 -12.77 -23.40
C ASN A 83 24.92 -13.60 -22.88
N GLU A 84 24.87 -14.08 -21.63
CA GLU A 84 25.88 -14.97 -21.06
C GLU A 84 25.96 -16.30 -21.82
N ALA A 85 24.81 -16.91 -22.16
CA ALA A 85 24.77 -18.13 -22.96
C ALA A 85 25.34 -17.93 -24.38
N LEU A 86 25.08 -16.79 -25.02
CA LEU A 86 25.68 -16.42 -26.31
C LEU A 86 27.18 -16.19 -26.18
N GLN A 87 27.62 -15.53 -25.11
CA GLN A 87 29.03 -15.29 -24.85
C GLN A 87 29.79 -16.61 -24.67
N LEU A 88 29.21 -17.57 -23.94
CA LEU A 88 29.75 -18.93 -23.80
C LEU A 88 29.87 -19.63 -25.16
N GLN A 89 28.82 -19.56 -26.00
CA GLN A 89 28.86 -20.13 -27.34
C GLN A 89 29.96 -19.50 -28.20
N VAL A 90 30.13 -18.17 -28.13
CA VAL A 90 31.22 -17.50 -28.84
C VAL A 90 32.58 -18.00 -28.33
N THR A 91 32.77 -18.11 -27.02
CA THR A 91 34.01 -18.65 -26.44
C THR A 91 34.28 -20.09 -26.87
N GLU A 92 33.28 -20.97 -26.88
CA GLU A 92 33.42 -22.36 -27.33
C GLU A 92 33.71 -22.46 -28.83
N LEU A 93 33.00 -21.68 -29.66
CA LEU A 93 33.17 -21.69 -31.11
C LEU A 93 34.51 -21.08 -31.52
N SER A 94 34.95 -20.03 -30.82
CA SER A 94 36.24 -19.36 -31.04
C SER A 94 37.43 -20.07 -30.40
N ALA A 95 37.19 -21.15 -29.64
CA ALA A 95 38.25 -21.89 -28.98
C ALA A 95 39.29 -22.39 -30.00
N PRO A 96 40.59 -22.06 -29.84
CA PRO A 96 41.63 -22.42 -30.81
C PRO A 96 41.71 -23.92 -31.08
N ASN A 97 41.55 -24.74 -30.03
CA ASN A 97 41.55 -26.20 -30.14
C ASN A 97 40.44 -26.71 -31.07
N ARG A 98 39.24 -26.13 -30.98
CA ARG A 98 38.11 -26.50 -31.84
C ARG A 98 38.38 -26.10 -33.30
N ILE A 99 38.87 -24.88 -33.50
CA ILE A 99 39.22 -24.38 -34.84
C ILE A 99 40.29 -25.26 -35.48
N LEU A 100 41.34 -25.61 -34.73
CA LEU A 100 42.41 -26.49 -35.19
C LEU A 100 41.88 -27.89 -35.52
N HIS A 101 41.03 -28.45 -34.67
CA HIS A 101 40.40 -29.77 -34.91
C HIS A 101 39.63 -29.79 -36.23
N ILE A 102 38.78 -28.79 -36.50
CA ILE A 102 38.02 -28.69 -37.75
C ILE A 102 38.97 -28.51 -38.94
N ALA A 103 39.97 -27.62 -38.82
CA ALA A 103 40.93 -27.36 -39.87
C ALA A 103 41.72 -28.62 -40.28
N THR A 104 42.21 -29.41 -39.31
CA THR A 104 43.02 -30.60 -39.61
C THR A 104 42.17 -31.81 -40.01
N ASN A 105 41.08 -32.07 -39.30
CA ASN A 105 40.36 -33.34 -39.42
C ASN A 105 39.22 -33.29 -40.44
N GLU A 106 38.58 -32.14 -40.63
CA GLU A 106 37.47 -31.99 -41.57
C GLU A 106 37.92 -31.36 -42.89
N LEU A 107 38.85 -30.40 -42.83
CA LEU A 107 39.30 -29.63 -44.00
C LEU A 107 40.67 -30.09 -44.54
N GLY A 108 41.38 -30.98 -43.84
CA GLY A 108 42.68 -31.50 -44.27
C GLY A 108 43.82 -30.47 -44.29
N MET A 109 43.66 -29.36 -43.57
CA MET A 109 44.67 -28.30 -43.46
C MET A 109 45.77 -28.72 -42.47
N SER A 110 47.02 -28.28 -42.68
CA SER A 110 48.13 -28.54 -41.76
C SER A 110 48.71 -27.24 -41.22
N LEU A 111 49.23 -27.28 -39.99
CA LEU A 111 49.86 -26.12 -39.37
C LEU A 111 51.24 -25.88 -39.98
N ASN A 112 51.53 -24.65 -40.37
CA ASN A 112 52.87 -24.25 -40.80
C ASN A 112 53.59 -23.54 -39.65
N ASP A 113 54.47 -24.26 -38.97
CA ASP A 113 55.19 -23.78 -37.77
C ASP A 113 56.00 -22.50 -38.02
N LYS A 114 56.37 -22.21 -39.28
CA LYS A 114 57.11 -20.98 -39.64
C LYS A 114 56.27 -19.71 -39.58
N ASN A 115 54.93 -19.82 -39.53
CA ASN A 115 54.00 -18.69 -39.56
C ASN A 115 53.08 -18.63 -38.33
N VAL A 116 53.48 -19.23 -37.21
CA VAL A 116 52.71 -19.18 -35.96
C VAL A 116 53.00 -17.88 -35.21
N LYS A 117 51.96 -17.07 -34.96
CA LYS A 117 52.06 -15.86 -34.12
C LYS A 117 51.44 -16.15 -32.75
N VAL A 118 52.26 -16.15 -31.70
CA VAL A 118 51.79 -16.31 -30.33
C VAL A 118 51.18 -14.98 -29.87
N VAL A 119 49.89 -14.98 -29.55
CA VAL A 119 49.18 -13.84 -28.99
C VAL A 119 49.09 -14.05 -27.49
N GLN A 120 49.81 -13.24 -26.70
CA GLN A 120 49.62 -13.19 -25.24
C GLN A 120 48.46 -12.23 -24.97
N ASN A 121 47.51 -12.68 -24.16
CA ASN A 121 46.34 -11.91 -23.75
C ASN A 121 46.53 -11.39 -22.33
#